data_AF-A0A1Z4I1V3-F1
#
_entry.id   AF-A0A1Z4I1V3-F1
#
_cell.length_a   1.000
_cell.length_b   1.000
_cell.length_c   1.000
_cell.angle_alpha   90.00
_cell.angle_beta   90.00
_cell.angle_gamma   90.00
#
_symmetry.space_group_name_H-M   'P 1'
#
loop_
_entity.id
_entity.type
_entity.pdbx_description
1 polymer ?
#
loop_
_entity_poly.entity_id
_entity_poly.type
_entity_poly.pdbx_seq_one_letter_code
_entity_poly.pdbx_strand_id
1 'polypeptide(L)'
;MRKAQSRTSSRLRQAAINVSRARIQQNLRPVESDRYYLEGVGYLIGDISCQYNARSGYLRCAVNPSGPCQGCRYYEPKELVSREWGVESRE
;
A
#
# COMPACT_ATOMS: atom_id res chain seq x y z
N MET A 1 -45.81 -10.85 19.68
CA MET A 1 -44.39 -11.23 19.88
C MET A 1 -43.59 -11.38 18.57
N ARG A 2 -44.10 -12.03 17.51
CA ARG A 2 -43.37 -12.25 16.22
C ARG A 2 -42.87 -10.98 15.49
N LYS A 3 -43.63 -9.87 15.53
CA LYS A 3 -43.22 -8.60 14.91
C LYS A 3 -42.00 -7.95 15.59
N ALA A 4 -41.86 -8.11 16.90
CA ALA A 4 -40.72 -7.57 17.65
C ALA A 4 -39.42 -8.31 17.30
N GLN A 5 -39.47 -9.65 17.23
CA GLN A 5 -38.33 -10.48 16.81
C GLN A 5 -37.89 -10.18 15.38
N SER A 6 -38.82 -10.02 14.43
CA SER A 6 -38.49 -9.66 13.05
C SER A 6 -37.76 -8.31 12.96
N ARG A 7 -38.21 -7.30 13.72
CA ARG A 7 -37.54 -5.98 13.79
C ARG A 7 -36.14 -6.08 14.38
N THR A 8 -35.94 -6.88 15.42
CA THR A 8 -34.61 -7.11 16.01
C THR A 8 -33.66 -7.81 15.04
N SER A 9 -34.14 -8.86 14.35
CA SER A 9 -33.33 -9.56 13.34
C SER A 9 -32.94 -8.68 12.16
N SER A 10 -33.85 -7.82 11.70
CA SER A 10 -33.57 -6.85 10.63
C SER A 10 -32.49 -5.84 11.07
N ARG A 11 -32.60 -5.31 12.30
CA ARG A 11 -31.58 -4.41 12.88
C ARG A 11 -30.21 -5.06 13.00
N LEU A 12 -30.15 -6.31 13.49
CA LEU A 12 -28.89 -7.05 13.60
C LEU A 12 -28.25 -7.30 12.23
N ARG A 13 -29.04 -7.67 11.21
CA ARG A 13 -28.54 -7.81 9.83
C ARG A 13 -27.99 -6.50 9.28
N GLN A 14 -28.70 -5.39 9.52
CA GLN A 14 -28.26 -4.08 9.03
C GLN A 14 -26.99 -3.60 9.74
N ALA A 15 -26.86 -3.86 11.05
CA ALA A 15 -25.63 -3.60 11.79
C ALA A 15 -24.45 -4.42 11.25
N ALA A 16 -24.65 -5.72 10.97
CA ALA A 16 -23.62 -6.57 10.39
C ALA A 16 -23.13 -6.06 9.03
N ILE A 17 -24.03 -5.65 8.14
CA ILE A 17 -23.67 -5.05 6.84
C ILE A 17 -22.85 -3.77 7.03
N ASN A 18 -23.27 -2.89 7.95
CA ASN A 18 -22.57 -1.63 8.20
C ASN A 18 -21.17 -1.86 8.76
N VAL A 19 -21.00 -2.84 9.67
CA VAL A 19 -19.68 -3.22 10.20
C VAL A 19 -18.77 -3.77 9.09
N SER A 20 -19.28 -4.63 8.21
CA SER A 20 -18.52 -5.14 7.06
C SER A 20 -18.08 -4.01 6.13
N ARG A 21 -18.98 -3.06 5.83
CA ARG A 21 -18.66 -1.87 5.00
C ARG A 21 -17.61 -0.98 5.66
N ALA A 22 -17.70 -0.75 6.97
CA ALA A 22 -16.72 0.03 7.71
C ALA A 22 -15.32 -0.62 7.69
N ARG A 23 -15.23 -1.95 7.85
CA ARG A 23 -13.96 -2.69 7.73
C ARG A 23 -13.37 -2.60 6.32
N ILE A 24 -14.20 -2.68 5.28
CA ILE A 24 -13.75 -2.50 3.90
C ILE A 24 -13.23 -1.07 3.69
N GLN A 25 -13.96 -0.06 4.17
CA GLN A 25 -13.52 1.35 4.07
C GLN A 25 -12.25 1.63 4.88
N GLN A 26 -12.04 1.00 6.04
CA GLN A 26 -10.80 1.13 6.80
C GLN A 26 -9.59 0.56 6.04
N ASN A 27 -9.77 -0.53 5.28
CA ASN A 27 -8.72 -1.05 4.39
C ASN A 27 -8.52 -0.18 3.14
N LEU A 28 -9.54 0.59 2.74
CA LEU A 28 -9.51 1.48 1.57
C LEU A 28 -9.16 2.93 1.92
N ARG A 29 -8.92 3.27 3.20
CA ARG A 29 -8.44 4.61 3.53
C ARG A 29 -7.10 4.80 2.81
N PRO A 30 -6.99 5.80 1.91
CA PRO A 30 -5.72 6.07 1.27
C PRO A 30 -4.75 6.46 2.39
N VAL A 31 -3.80 5.58 2.68
CA VAL A 31 -2.52 6.02 3.21
C VAL A 31 -2.04 7.08 2.22
N GLU A 32 -1.76 8.27 2.73
CA GLU A 32 -1.35 9.44 1.96
C GLU A 32 -0.47 9.03 0.78
N SER A 33 -0.94 9.38 -0.42
CA SER A 33 -0.45 9.08 -1.76
C SER A 33 0.99 8.52 -1.86
N ASP A 34 1.19 7.28 -1.45
CA ASP A 34 2.44 6.55 -1.69
C ASP A 34 2.54 6.07 -3.14
N ARG A 35 1.55 6.44 -3.98
CA ARG A 35 1.50 6.19 -5.42
C ARG A 35 2.08 7.37 -6.19
N TYR A 36 3.03 7.10 -7.07
CA TYR A 36 3.63 8.09 -7.98
C TYR A 36 3.89 7.46 -9.35
N TYR A 37 4.03 8.30 -10.36
CA TYR A 37 4.39 7.90 -11.71
C TYR A 37 5.89 8.12 -11.94
N LEU A 38 6.58 7.12 -12.44
CA LEU A 38 7.97 7.23 -12.89
C LEU A 38 8.01 6.98 -14.40
N GLU A 39 8.59 7.93 -15.13
CA GLU A 39 8.72 7.83 -16.58
C GLU A 39 9.48 6.56 -16.98
N GLY A 40 8.97 5.85 -17.99
CA GLY A 40 9.54 4.57 -18.44
C GLY A 40 9.20 3.34 -17.59
N VAL A 41 8.59 3.49 -16.42
CA VAL A 41 8.19 2.36 -15.54
C VAL A 41 6.68 2.32 -15.31
N GLY A 42 6.03 3.47 -15.21
CA GLY A 42 4.59 3.56 -14.96
C GLY A 42 4.27 3.94 -13.51
N TYR A 43 3.10 3.54 -13.03
CA TYR A 43 2.68 3.80 -11.64
C TYR A 43 3.34 2.83 -10.66
N LEU A 44 3.88 3.37 -9.57
CA LEU A 44 4.48 2.61 -8.48
C LEU A 44 3.84 3.00 -7.16
N ILE A 45 3.88 2.10 -6.19
CA ILE A 45 3.52 2.37 -4.80
C ILE A 45 4.67 2.02 -3.85
N GLY A 46 4.73 2.70 -2.71
CA GLY A 46 5.78 2.52 -1.70
C GLY A 46 7.11 3.20 -2.04
N ASP A 47 8.04 3.15 -1.11
CA ASP A 47 9.32 3.87 -1.21
C ASP A 47 10.30 3.20 -2.19
N ILE A 48 10.66 3.86 -3.30
CA ILE A 48 11.66 3.35 -4.28
C ILE A 48 13.08 3.34 -3.76
N SER A 49 13.37 4.04 -2.66
CA SER A 49 14.67 3.95 -2.01
C SER A 49 14.86 2.59 -1.34
N CYS A 50 13.80 1.80 -1.13
CA CYS A 50 13.92 0.44 -0.60
C CYS A 50 14.35 -0.56 -1.68
N GLN A 51 15.38 -1.37 -1.41
CA GLN A 51 15.85 -2.44 -2.28
C GLN A 51 14.76 -3.48 -2.59
N TYR A 52 13.84 -3.72 -1.64
CA TYR A 52 12.73 -4.67 -1.80
C TYR A 52 11.44 -4.04 -2.35
N ASN A 53 11.46 -2.79 -2.79
CA ASN A 53 10.32 -2.19 -3.49
C ASN A 53 9.95 -3.06 -4.72
N ALA A 54 8.68 -3.42 -4.85
CA ALA A 54 8.24 -4.35 -5.89
C ALA A 54 8.10 -3.71 -7.28
N ARG A 55 8.35 -2.40 -7.39
CA ARG A 55 8.22 -1.57 -8.60
C ARG A 55 6.88 -1.77 -9.32
N SER A 56 5.82 -1.90 -8.54
CA SER A 56 4.48 -2.21 -9.02
C SER A 56 3.51 -1.15 -8.54
N GLY A 57 2.49 -0.85 -9.34
CA GLY A 57 1.38 -0.01 -8.93
C GLY A 57 0.43 -0.71 -7.94
N TYR A 58 0.60 -2.02 -7.72
CA TYR A 58 -0.30 -2.84 -6.90
C TYR A 58 0.38 -3.43 -5.66
N LEU A 59 1.69 -3.65 -5.70
CA LEU A 59 2.46 -4.21 -4.59
C LEU A 59 3.54 -3.23 -4.14
N ARG A 60 3.62 -2.98 -2.83
CA ARG A 60 4.62 -2.08 -2.23
C ARG A 60 5.99 -2.74 -2.11
N CYS A 61 6.01 -3.95 -1.53
CA CYS A 61 7.23 -4.65 -1.16
C CYS A 61 7.14 -6.13 -1.52
N ALA A 62 8.18 -6.68 -2.15
CA ALA A 62 8.21 -8.07 -2.60
C ALA A 62 8.21 -9.05 -1.42
N VAL A 63 8.86 -8.69 -0.31
CA VAL A 63 9.00 -9.55 0.89
C VAL A 63 7.96 -9.26 1.98
N ASN A 64 7.26 -8.12 1.87
CA ASN A 64 6.17 -7.76 2.78
C ASN A 64 5.00 -7.09 2.01
N PRO A 65 4.22 -7.86 1.23
CA PRO A 65 3.17 -7.30 0.37
C PRO A 65 2.05 -6.59 1.13
N SER A 66 1.80 -6.97 2.39
CA SER A 66 0.70 -6.49 3.22
C SER A 66 1.06 -5.34 4.16
N GLY A 67 2.36 -5.07 4.39
CA GLY A 67 2.81 -4.12 5.40
C GLY A 67 3.11 -2.71 4.87
N PRO A 68 2.96 -1.67 5.71
CA PRO A 68 3.37 -0.31 5.35
C PRO A 68 4.89 -0.20 5.27
N CYS A 69 5.39 0.77 4.49
CA CYS A 69 6.83 1.07 4.44
C CYS A 69 7.34 1.67 5.76
N GLN A 70 6.50 2.40 6.49
CA GLN A 70 6.88 3.04 7.74
C GLN A 70 7.06 2.01 8.87
N GLY A 71 8.27 1.92 9.44
CA GLY A 71 8.62 0.92 10.44
C GLY A 71 8.80 -0.50 9.88
N CYS A 72 8.97 -0.65 8.56
CA CYS A 72 9.17 -1.95 7.94
C CYS A 72 10.51 -2.57 8.37
N ARG A 73 10.47 -3.73 9.04
CA ARG A 73 11.67 -4.48 9.48
C ARG A 73 12.56 -4.98 8.34
N TYR A 74 12.02 -4.99 7.13
CA TYR A 74 12.71 -5.45 5.92
C TYR A 74 13.26 -4.29 5.09
N TYR A 75 13.10 -3.03 5.54
CA TYR A 75 13.60 -1.91 4.76
C TYR A 75 15.12 -1.99 4.65
N GLU A 76 15.62 -2.04 3.42
CA GLU A 76 17.04 -1.92 3.10
C GLU A 76 17.19 -0.81 2.06
N PRO A 77 18.07 0.19 2.28
CA PRO A 77 18.28 1.25 1.31
C PRO A 77 18.93 0.68 0.05
N LYS A 78 18.44 1.09 -1.11
CA LYS A 78 19.02 0.78 -2.40
C LYS A 78 20.34 1.55 -2.49
N GLU A 79 21.44 0.83 -2.67
CA GLU A 79 22.72 1.45 -3.02
C GLU A 79 22.56 2.17 -4.37
N LEU A 80 22.36 3.48 -4.31
CA LEU A 80 22.48 4.35 -5.48
C LEU A 80 23.99 4.46 -5.75
N VAL A 81 24.55 3.43 -6.39
CA VAL A 81 25.91 3.54 -6.92
C VAL A 81 25.88 4.72 -7.89
N SER A 82 26.50 5.83 -7.49
CA SER A 82 26.76 7.00 -8.30
C SER A 82 27.55 6.59 -9.54
N ARG A 83 26.87 6.11 -10.58
CA ARG A 83 27.41 5.93 -11.94
C ARG A 83 27.52 7.28 -12.67
N GLU A 84 27.71 8.36 -11.92
CA GLU A 84 27.80 9.75 -12.42
C GLU A 84 29.20 10.34 -12.22
N TRP A 85 30.24 9.50 -12.17
CA TRP A 85 31.63 9.98 -12.24
C TRP A 85 32.43 9.17 -13.27
N GLY A 86 31.93 9.18 -14.51
CA GLY A 86 32.59 8.63 -15.69
C GLY A 86 32.88 9.68 -16.77
N VAL A 87 33.16 10.93 -16.38
CA VAL A 87 33.59 11.99 -17.31
C VAL A 87 34.72 12.80 -16.68
N GLU A 88 35.96 12.37 -16.91
CA GLU A 88 37.25 13.11 -17.00
C GLU A 88 38.31 11.97 -17.04
N SER A 89 39.17 11.74 -18.03
CA SER A 89 39.86 12.65 -18.94
C SER A 89 40.20 11.89 -20.23
N ARG A 90 39.95 12.51 -21.39
CA ARG A 90 40.70 12.19 -22.60
C ARG A 90 42.08 12.83 -22.44
N GLU A 91 43.13 12.02 -22.50
CA GLU A 91 44.45 12.47 -22.95
C GLU A 91 44.52 12.39 -24.48
#